data_AF-A0A255PW92-F1
#
_entry.id   AF-A0A255PW92-F1
#
_cell.length_a   1.000
_cell.length_b   1.000
_cell.length_c   1.000
_cell.angle_alpha   90.00
_cell.angle_beta   90.00
_cell.angle_gamma   90.00
#
_symmetry.space_group_name_H-M   'P 1'
#
loop_
_entity.id
_entity.type
_entity.pdbx_description
1 polymer ?
#
loop_
_entity_poly.entity_id
_entity_poly.type
_entity_poly.pdbx_seq_one_letter_code
_entity_poly.pdbx_strand_id
1 'polypeptide(L)'
;MGFGALLRRWRKAAGVTQYRTARALGMSERTYRKIERGATPPRLSRTQCEALSELLRLDRDERHALLLYNVGSMLVPPSGSGQPELQQALRLLIDRQMPSPAYLCDQHWNILAFNTAMAEWWPWVMEPGANLIRWALTTPEARAQYQDWDKHASAYVKILKFAQATRPNDAELRQLIEDVKKDPDVRHVWETEHDMGETRDGHVFRMNVPTLDWETIEVVSHVLYPASMPDCRFVVITWVEGHGDEERDALGGVRDAWATMTANDEDVATAQRHAQNRAAEDAATRWRREAATLASRMVVATAEEAAALAGENGVPLPAISRNVGPDVHLTLSPDKRTVVWATEETTGCWSVTHVSPSTVIARVPRHTIEGACLLEMRQLVSAALPADPSAATVRIGQLLAERDTEQRVLRDVLQQVQKGNAESPKSRMAG
;
A
#
# COMPACT_ATOMS: atom_id res chain seq x y z
N MET A 1 -5.66 9.79 19.71
CA MET A 1 -5.82 10.77 20.79
C MET A 1 -4.88 10.42 21.94
N GLY A 2 -3.77 11.13 22.11
CA GLY A 2 -2.83 10.86 23.19
C GLY A 2 -3.57 11.10 24.48
N PHE A 3 -3.33 10.29 25.51
CA PHE A 3 -4.12 10.28 26.73
C PHE A 3 -4.37 11.68 27.31
N GLY A 4 -3.37 12.57 27.26
CA GLY A 4 -3.50 13.98 27.67
C GLY A 4 -4.50 14.81 26.86
N ALA A 5 -4.56 14.63 25.54
CA ALA A 5 -5.52 15.32 24.67
C ALA A 5 -6.95 14.81 24.90
N LEU A 6 -7.09 13.50 25.15
CA LEU A 6 -8.36 12.88 25.50
C LEU A 6 -8.89 13.39 26.85
N LEU A 7 -8.03 13.41 27.88
CA LEU A 7 -8.34 14.01 29.18
C LEU A 7 -8.75 15.49 29.04
N ARG A 8 -8.05 16.25 28.19
CA ARG A 8 -8.40 17.66 27.93
C ARG A 8 -9.77 17.79 27.27
N ARG A 9 -10.13 16.92 26.32
CA ARG A 9 -11.44 16.91 25.66
C ARG A 9 -12.56 16.58 26.65
N TRP A 10 -12.44 15.48 27.39
CA TRP A 10 -13.42 15.08 28.41
C TRP A 10 -13.59 16.14 29.49
N ARG A 11 -12.48 16.72 29.96
CA ARG A 11 -12.52 17.82 30.93
C ARG A 11 -13.27 19.04 30.40
N LYS A 12 -13.03 19.43 29.15
CA LYS A 12 -13.76 20.56 28.53
C LYS A 12 -15.24 20.23 28.37
N ALA A 13 -15.59 19.03 27.91
CA ALA A 13 -16.98 18.59 27.78
C ALA A 13 -17.71 18.56 29.12
N ALA A 14 -17.04 18.14 30.19
CA ALA A 14 -17.58 18.11 31.55
C ALA A 14 -17.60 19.48 32.26
N GLY A 15 -17.05 20.54 31.65
CA GLY A 15 -16.93 21.86 32.28
C GLY A 15 -16.02 21.90 33.51
N VAL A 16 -15.08 20.95 33.64
CA VAL A 16 -14.23 20.79 34.83
C VAL A 16 -12.92 21.58 34.67
N THR A 17 -12.39 22.12 35.77
CA THR A 17 -11.11 22.84 35.76
C THR A 17 -9.91 21.88 35.85
N GLN A 18 -8.75 22.31 35.34
CA GLN A 18 -7.50 21.55 35.49
C GLN A 18 -7.18 21.27 36.97
N TYR A 19 -7.42 22.25 37.85
CA TYR A 19 -7.28 22.12 39.30
C TYR A 19 -8.12 20.97 39.88
N ARG A 20 -9.41 20.91 39.56
CA ARG A 20 -10.30 19.86 40.09
C ARG A 20 -9.90 18.47 39.61
N THR A 21 -9.44 18.37 38.36
CA THR A 21 -9.00 17.10 37.77
C THR A 21 -7.68 16.63 38.37
N ALA A 22 -6.72 17.54 38.57
CA ALA A 22 -5.47 17.26 39.26
C ALA A 22 -5.68 16.78 40.70
N ARG A 23 -6.65 17.39 41.42
CA ARG A 23 -7.02 17.00 42.78
C ARG A 23 -7.61 15.59 42.84
N ALA A 24 -8.49 15.21 41.90
CA ALA A 24 -9.03 13.85 41.82
C ALA A 24 -7.95 12.80 41.55
N LEU A 25 -6.88 13.21 40.87
CA LEU A 25 -5.72 12.36 40.59
C LEU A 25 -4.65 12.39 41.68
N GLY A 26 -4.80 13.19 42.74
CA GLY A 26 -3.79 13.30 43.79
C GLY A 26 -2.45 13.88 43.30
N MET A 27 -2.46 14.71 42.25
CA MET A 27 -1.26 15.34 41.68
C MET A 27 -1.37 16.86 41.64
N SER A 28 -0.23 17.55 41.45
CA SER A 28 -0.24 19.01 41.31
C SER A 28 -0.83 19.46 39.97
N GLU A 29 -1.50 20.62 39.96
CA GLU A 29 -2.07 21.20 38.73
C GLU A 29 -1.00 21.43 37.65
N ARG A 30 0.23 21.79 38.06
CA ARG A 30 1.38 21.92 37.15
C ARG A 30 1.70 20.60 36.44
N THR A 31 1.62 19.47 37.14
CA THR A 31 1.87 18.13 36.58
C THR A 31 0.75 17.73 35.64
N TYR A 32 -0.50 17.92 36.07
CA TYR A 32 -1.68 17.66 35.24
C TYR A 32 -1.70 18.50 33.95
N ARG A 33 -1.31 19.78 34.02
CA ARG A 33 -1.18 20.66 32.85
C ARG A 33 -0.13 20.18 31.85
N LYS A 34 0.97 19.56 32.32
CA LYS A 34 1.96 18.94 31.43
C LYS A 34 1.38 17.71 30.74
N ILE A 35 0.60 16.90 31.45
CA ILE A 35 -0.09 15.73 30.88
C ILE A 35 -1.04 16.16 29.77
N GLU A 36 -1.90 17.18 29.98
CA GLU A 36 -2.77 17.72 28.92
C GLU A 36 -2.02 18.32 27.72
N ARG A 37 -0.72 18.63 27.88
CA ARG A 37 0.17 19.13 26.82
C ARG A 37 1.02 18.04 26.16
N GLY A 38 0.80 16.76 26.50
CA GLY A 38 1.46 15.61 25.88
C GLY A 38 2.54 14.94 26.74
N ALA A 39 2.69 15.30 28.02
CA ALA A 39 3.56 14.53 28.91
C ALA A 39 2.92 13.18 29.29
N THR A 40 3.75 12.14 29.41
CA THR A 40 3.30 10.80 29.83
C THR A 40 2.70 10.84 31.23
N PRO A 41 1.44 10.39 31.42
CA PRO A 41 0.82 10.30 32.75
C PRO A 41 1.51 9.19 33.59
N PRO A 42 1.53 9.29 34.92
CA PRO A 42 1.80 8.13 35.76
C PRO A 42 0.65 7.12 35.64
N ARG A 43 0.92 5.83 35.91
CA ARG A 43 -0.13 4.81 36.00
C ARG A 43 -1.15 5.23 37.07
N LEU A 44 -2.38 5.36 36.65
CA LEU A 44 -3.50 5.66 37.52
C LEU A 44 -3.92 4.39 38.26
N SER A 45 -4.17 4.49 39.56
CA SER A 45 -4.81 3.42 40.32
C SER A 45 -6.25 3.24 39.85
N ARG A 46 -6.84 2.07 40.16
CA ARG A 46 -8.27 1.82 39.94
C ARG A 46 -9.15 2.93 40.54
N THR A 47 -8.82 3.37 41.75
CA THR A 47 -9.54 4.45 42.45
C THR A 47 -9.40 5.80 41.75
N GLN A 48 -8.24 6.11 41.15
CA GLN A 48 -8.05 7.32 40.35
C GLN A 48 -8.82 7.27 39.03
N CYS A 49 -8.90 6.11 38.38
CA CYS A 49 -9.73 5.91 37.19
C CYS A 49 -11.22 6.06 37.50
N GLU A 50 -11.70 5.48 38.60
CA GLU A 50 -13.08 5.62 39.08
C GLU A 50 -13.40 7.09 39.38
N ALA A 51 -12.54 7.78 40.14
CA ALA A 51 -12.69 9.19 40.46
C ALA A 51 -12.70 10.12 39.23
N LEU A 52 -11.85 9.84 38.22
CA LEU A 52 -11.88 10.57 36.96
C LEU A 52 -13.17 10.30 36.17
N SER A 53 -13.61 9.05 36.12
CA SER A 53 -14.81 8.66 35.39
C SER A 53 -16.06 9.36 35.94
N GLU A 54 -16.15 9.49 37.26
CA GLU A 54 -17.22 10.22 37.94
C GLU A 54 -17.11 11.72 37.74
N LEU A 55 -15.91 12.29 37.95
CA LEU A 55 -15.69 13.73 37.85
C LEU A 55 -15.95 14.26 36.43
N LEU A 56 -15.53 13.51 35.42
CA LEU A 56 -15.66 13.87 34.01
C LEU A 56 -16.99 13.39 33.40
N ARG A 57 -17.83 12.71 34.18
CA ARG A 57 -19.12 12.15 33.75
C ARG A 57 -18.99 11.26 32.52
N LEU A 58 -17.94 10.43 32.50
CA LEU A 58 -17.62 9.56 31.38
C LEU A 58 -18.72 8.50 31.20
N ASP A 59 -19.13 8.30 29.95
CA ASP A 59 -20.01 7.20 29.57
C ASP A 59 -19.29 5.83 29.58
N ARG A 60 -19.99 4.77 29.19
CA ARG A 60 -19.44 3.40 29.21
C ARG A 60 -18.19 3.26 28.32
N ASP A 61 -18.21 3.88 27.14
CA ASP A 61 -17.15 3.73 26.14
C ASP A 61 -15.95 4.60 26.51
N GLU A 62 -16.19 5.80 27.04
CA GLU A 62 -15.16 6.70 27.56
C GLU A 62 -14.47 6.12 28.80
N ARG A 63 -15.21 5.44 29.68
CA ARG A 63 -14.64 4.70 30.82
C ARG A 63 -13.74 3.55 30.35
N HIS A 64 -14.19 2.81 29.34
CA HIS A 64 -13.40 1.74 28.77
C HIS A 64 -12.11 2.27 28.14
N ALA A 65 -12.20 3.37 27.38
CA ALA A 65 -11.04 4.07 26.83
C ALA A 65 -10.05 4.50 27.94
N LEU A 66 -10.52 5.14 29.02
CA LEU A 66 -9.68 5.54 30.16
C LEU A 66 -8.87 4.37 30.74
N LEU A 67 -9.48 3.20 30.87
CA LEU A 67 -8.82 2.00 31.39
C LEU A 67 -7.80 1.43 30.40
N LEU A 68 -8.15 1.36 29.11
CA LEU A 68 -7.25 0.86 28.06
C LEU A 68 -6.00 1.75 27.93
N TYR A 69 -6.16 3.07 27.92
CA TYR A 69 -5.00 3.98 27.91
C TYR A 69 -4.17 3.88 29.18
N ASN A 70 -4.79 3.72 30.36
CA ASN A 70 -4.05 3.57 31.61
C ASN A 70 -3.20 2.28 31.64
N VAL A 71 -3.62 1.24 30.92
CA VAL A 71 -2.85 0.00 30.75
C VAL A 71 -1.81 0.12 29.62
N GLY A 72 -2.18 0.72 28.47
CA GLY A 72 -1.34 0.79 27.27
C GLY A 72 -0.28 1.91 27.27
N SER A 73 -0.55 3.06 27.91
CA SER A 73 0.34 4.25 27.88
C SER A 73 1.65 4.10 28.66
N MET A 74 1.84 2.98 29.37
CA MET A 74 3.00 2.71 30.23
C MET A 74 3.61 1.32 29.97
N LEU A 75 3.32 0.69 28.81
CA LEU A 75 4.12 -0.45 28.38
C LEU A 75 5.53 0.07 28.07
N VAL A 76 6.39 0.10 29.09
CA VAL A 76 7.83 0.25 28.91
C VAL A 76 8.30 -1.05 28.25
N PRO A 77 9.08 -1.00 27.16
CA PRO A 77 9.64 -2.20 26.58
C PRO A 77 10.31 -3.03 27.70
N PRO A 78 10.02 -4.33 27.83
CA PRO A 78 10.72 -5.20 28.74
C PRO A 78 12.22 -5.06 28.50
N SER A 79 13.02 -5.16 29.55
CA SER A 79 14.48 -5.22 29.43
C SER A 79 14.83 -6.34 28.43
N GLY A 80 15.33 -5.96 27.24
CA GLY A 80 15.60 -6.91 26.15
C GLY A 80 14.83 -6.69 24.83
N SER A 81 14.18 -5.53 24.63
CA SER A 81 13.48 -5.19 23.37
C SER A 81 14.35 -5.20 22.09
N GLY A 82 15.67 -5.35 22.21
CA GLY A 82 16.62 -5.57 21.11
C GLY A 82 17.29 -6.95 21.09
N GLN A 83 16.81 -7.91 21.88
CA GLN A 83 17.39 -9.26 21.90
C GLN A 83 17.01 -10.05 20.62
N PRO A 84 17.97 -10.75 19.99
CA PRO A 84 17.72 -11.59 18.82
C PRO A 84 16.60 -12.62 19.02
N GLU A 85 16.48 -13.16 20.22
CA GLU A 85 15.46 -14.16 20.60
C GLU A 85 14.04 -13.57 20.52
N LEU A 86 13.87 -12.30 20.91
CA LEU A 86 12.60 -11.60 20.82
C LEU A 86 12.22 -11.30 19.37
N GLN A 87 13.20 -10.92 18.55
CA GLN A 87 13.00 -10.73 17.12
C GLN A 87 12.62 -12.05 16.43
N GLN A 88 13.25 -13.15 16.81
CA GLN A 88 12.88 -14.50 16.34
C GLN A 88 11.48 -14.91 16.80
N ALA A 89 11.08 -14.61 18.04
CA ALA A 89 9.75 -14.91 18.55
C ALA A 89 8.65 -14.13 17.82
N LEU A 90 8.88 -12.83 17.53
CA LEU A 90 7.96 -12.01 16.74
C LEU A 90 7.93 -12.49 15.28
N ARG A 91 9.07 -12.87 14.71
CA ARG A 91 9.13 -13.44 13.36
C ARG A 91 8.32 -14.73 13.25
N LEU A 92 8.48 -15.64 14.22
CA LEU A 92 7.69 -16.86 14.30
C LEU A 92 6.19 -16.55 14.38
N LEU A 93 5.78 -15.54 15.16
CA LEU A 93 4.37 -15.14 15.25
C LEU A 93 3.82 -14.61 13.92
N ILE A 94 4.60 -13.78 13.20
CA ILE A 94 4.27 -13.24 11.88
C ILE A 94 4.08 -14.38 10.87
N ASP A 95 5.05 -15.31 10.81
CA ASP A 95 5.01 -16.43 9.88
C ASP A 95 3.87 -17.42 10.20
N ARG A 96 3.42 -17.49 11.46
CA ARG A 96 2.29 -18.34 11.90
C ARG A 96 0.91 -17.82 11.51
N GLN A 97 0.80 -16.63 10.92
CA GLN A 97 -0.48 -16.12 10.45
C GLN A 97 -0.88 -16.68 9.08
N MET A 98 -0.01 -17.41 8.38
CA MET A 98 -0.34 -17.99 7.07
C MET A 98 -1.65 -18.81 7.13
N PRO A 99 -2.55 -18.66 6.14
CA PRO A 99 -2.38 -17.92 4.89
C PRO A 99 -2.67 -16.41 4.99
N SER A 100 -3.01 -15.87 6.16
CA SER A 100 -3.28 -14.45 6.36
C SER A 100 -2.04 -13.58 6.21
N PRO A 101 -2.06 -12.55 5.34
CA PRO A 101 -1.00 -11.57 5.25
C PRO A 101 -0.77 -10.87 6.59
N ALA A 102 0.50 -10.80 7.00
CA ALA A 102 0.87 -10.16 8.26
C ALA A 102 2.21 -9.43 8.14
N TYR A 103 2.31 -8.31 8.84
CA TYR A 103 3.52 -7.50 8.92
C TYR A 103 3.68 -6.81 10.27
N LEU A 104 4.90 -6.39 10.55
CA LEU A 104 5.29 -5.55 11.67
C LEU A 104 5.83 -4.24 11.11
N CYS A 105 5.32 -3.12 11.60
CA CYS A 105 5.86 -1.80 11.27
C CYS A 105 6.14 -0.96 12.52
N ASP A 106 7.06 -0.01 12.39
CA ASP A 106 7.42 0.90 13.49
C ASP A 106 6.43 2.07 13.65
N GLN A 107 6.78 2.99 14.55
CA GLN A 107 6.01 4.21 14.83
C GLN A 107 5.96 5.20 13.64
N HIS A 108 6.79 5.02 12.63
CA HIS A 108 6.87 5.78 11.38
C HIS A 108 6.29 5.01 10.19
N TRP A 109 5.70 3.83 10.45
CA TRP A 109 5.12 2.92 9.46
C TRP A 109 6.14 2.32 8.48
N ASN A 110 7.42 2.30 8.84
CA ASN A 110 8.43 1.54 8.11
C ASN A 110 8.22 0.04 8.38
N ILE A 111 8.30 -0.77 7.33
CA ILE A 111 8.13 -2.22 7.44
C ILE A 111 9.39 -2.83 8.05
N LEU A 112 9.23 -3.52 9.18
CA LEU A 112 10.30 -4.19 9.90
C LEU A 112 10.36 -5.68 9.57
N ALA A 113 9.19 -6.30 9.38
CA ALA A 113 9.07 -7.72 9.03
C ALA A 113 7.70 -8.00 8.38
N PHE A 114 7.63 -9.01 7.53
CA PHE A 114 6.40 -9.48 6.88
C PHE A 114 6.46 -10.97 6.57
N ASN A 115 5.31 -11.65 6.51
CA ASN A 115 5.23 -13.06 6.10
C ASN A 115 5.12 -13.22 4.56
N THR A 116 5.19 -14.46 4.08
CA THR A 116 5.15 -14.75 2.64
C THR A 116 3.85 -14.29 1.98
N ALA A 117 2.69 -14.53 2.62
CA ALA A 117 1.40 -14.08 2.08
C ALA A 117 1.35 -12.55 1.87
N MET A 118 1.94 -11.78 2.78
CA MET A 118 2.06 -10.32 2.61
C MET A 118 2.90 -9.96 1.38
N ALA A 119 4.04 -10.62 1.18
CA ALA A 119 4.89 -10.38 0.01
C ALA A 119 4.23 -10.80 -1.31
N GLU A 120 3.40 -11.84 -1.28
CA GLU A 120 2.63 -12.30 -2.44
C GLU A 120 1.53 -11.29 -2.79
N TRP A 121 0.71 -10.90 -1.82
CA TRP A 121 -0.45 -10.03 -2.05
C TRP A 121 -0.06 -8.56 -2.25
N TRP A 122 1.02 -8.13 -1.59
CA TRP A 122 1.51 -6.75 -1.56
C TRP A 122 3.03 -6.69 -1.74
N PRO A 123 3.53 -6.90 -2.98
CA PRO A 123 4.97 -7.02 -3.23
C PRO A 123 5.82 -5.81 -2.80
N TRP A 124 5.22 -4.62 -2.71
CA TRP A 124 5.89 -3.39 -2.26
C TRP A 124 6.58 -3.53 -0.89
N VAL A 125 6.14 -4.46 -0.04
CA VAL A 125 6.78 -4.68 1.28
C VAL A 125 8.21 -5.17 1.17
N MET A 126 8.60 -5.73 0.02
CA MET A 126 9.95 -6.20 -0.26
C MET A 126 10.89 -5.07 -0.72
N GLU A 127 10.34 -3.89 -1.07
CA GLU A 127 11.15 -2.78 -1.54
C GLU A 127 12.03 -2.19 -0.42
N PRO A 128 13.27 -1.77 -0.72
CA PRO A 128 14.12 -1.11 0.26
C PRO A 128 13.45 0.15 0.83
N GLY A 129 13.34 0.22 2.16
CA GLY A 129 12.67 1.35 2.82
C GLY A 129 11.14 1.35 2.66
N ALA A 130 10.54 0.17 2.42
CA ALA A 130 9.10 -0.02 2.37
C ALA A 130 8.41 0.67 3.55
N ASN A 131 7.46 1.55 3.24
CA ASN A 131 6.71 2.34 4.22
C ASN A 131 5.23 2.35 3.83
N LEU A 132 4.37 1.93 4.76
CA LEU A 132 2.95 1.76 4.50
C LEU A 132 2.28 3.08 4.12
N ILE A 133 2.64 4.20 4.75
CA ILE A 133 2.00 5.50 4.51
C ILE A 133 2.38 6.02 3.12
N ARG A 134 3.66 5.89 2.73
CA ARG A 134 4.11 6.24 1.38
C ARG A 134 3.37 5.42 0.34
N TRP A 135 3.34 4.10 0.53
CA TRP A 135 2.64 3.20 -0.38
C TRP A 135 1.16 3.59 -0.51
N ALA A 136 0.44 3.63 0.62
CA ALA A 136 -1.00 3.84 0.66
C ALA A 136 -1.44 5.19 0.07
N LEU A 137 -0.68 6.26 0.31
CA LEU A 137 -1.07 7.61 -0.10
C LEU A 137 -0.55 8.04 -1.46
N THR A 138 0.58 7.52 -1.93
CA THR A 138 1.26 8.11 -3.10
C THR A 138 1.43 7.17 -4.28
N THR A 139 1.24 5.86 -4.10
CA THR A 139 1.49 4.90 -5.18
C THR A 139 0.25 4.65 -6.04
N PRO A 140 0.41 4.53 -7.38
CA PRO A 140 -0.67 4.08 -8.25
C PRO A 140 -1.19 2.68 -7.90
N GLU A 141 -0.30 1.82 -7.36
CA GLU A 141 -0.65 0.47 -6.91
C GLU A 141 -1.68 0.53 -5.77
N ALA A 142 -1.42 1.29 -4.70
CA ALA A 142 -2.37 1.41 -3.60
C ALA A 142 -3.72 1.98 -4.06
N ARG A 143 -3.70 2.97 -4.95
CA ARG A 143 -4.92 3.54 -5.55
C ARG A 143 -5.69 2.54 -6.41
N ALA A 144 -5.01 1.55 -6.99
CA ALA A 144 -5.67 0.47 -7.74
C ALA A 144 -6.25 -0.62 -6.82
N GLN A 145 -5.66 -0.81 -5.65
CA GLN A 145 -6.05 -1.87 -4.71
C GLN A 145 -7.11 -1.40 -3.71
N TYR A 146 -7.12 -0.15 -3.26
CA TYR A 146 -8.20 0.37 -2.42
C TYR A 146 -9.41 0.76 -3.27
N GLN A 147 -10.60 0.20 -2.97
CA GLN A 147 -11.83 0.54 -3.70
C GLN A 147 -12.39 1.93 -3.32
N ASP A 148 -12.09 2.43 -2.12
CA ASP A 148 -12.47 3.77 -1.65
C ASP A 148 -11.22 4.55 -1.21
N TRP A 149 -10.27 4.74 -2.12
CA TRP A 149 -8.95 5.26 -1.78
C TRP A 149 -9.02 6.59 -1.01
N ASP A 150 -9.96 7.46 -1.31
CA ASP A 150 -10.16 8.72 -0.61
C ASP A 150 -10.53 8.55 0.87
N LYS A 151 -11.41 7.60 1.21
CA LYS A 151 -11.73 7.24 2.60
C LYS A 151 -10.47 6.75 3.31
N HIS A 152 -9.68 5.92 2.63
CA HIS A 152 -8.40 5.44 3.14
C HIS A 152 -7.43 6.60 3.39
N ALA A 153 -7.31 7.52 2.44
CA ALA A 153 -6.45 8.69 2.52
C ALA A 153 -6.86 9.60 3.69
N SER A 154 -8.16 9.90 3.86
CA SER A 154 -8.68 10.67 5.01
C SER A 154 -8.27 10.00 6.32
N ALA A 155 -8.51 8.70 6.48
CA ALA A 155 -8.14 7.99 7.70
C ALA A 155 -6.63 7.99 7.98
N TYR A 156 -5.77 7.83 6.97
CA TYR A 156 -4.32 7.95 7.14
C TYR A 156 -3.88 9.38 7.48
N VAL A 157 -4.50 10.39 6.89
CA VAL A 157 -4.26 11.81 7.23
C VAL A 157 -4.64 12.09 8.68
N LYS A 158 -5.79 11.61 9.16
CA LYS A 158 -6.21 11.71 10.57
C LYS A 158 -5.17 11.12 11.51
N ILE A 159 -4.55 10.00 11.14
CA ILE A 159 -3.49 9.33 11.92
C ILE A 159 -2.17 10.10 11.89
N LEU A 160 -1.78 10.65 10.73
CA LEU A 160 -0.58 11.47 10.61
C LEU A 160 -0.69 12.77 11.40
N LYS A 161 -1.83 13.46 11.31
CA LYS A 161 -2.12 14.66 12.12
C LYS A 161 -2.08 14.36 13.61
N PHE A 162 -2.64 13.22 13.99
CA PHE A 162 -2.60 12.76 15.37
C PHE A 162 -1.16 12.52 15.86
N ALA A 163 -0.36 11.78 15.09
CA ALA A 163 1.04 11.53 15.40
C ALA A 163 1.88 12.81 15.44
N GLN A 164 1.63 13.76 14.54
CA GLN A 164 2.33 15.05 14.50
C GLN A 164 2.03 15.87 15.76
N ALA A 165 0.79 15.82 16.25
CA ALA A 165 0.38 16.52 17.46
C ALA A 165 0.99 15.93 18.73
N THR A 166 1.20 14.61 18.79
CA THR A 166 1.78 13.93 19.96
C THR A 166 3.31 13.88 19.95
N ARG A 167 3.94 13.96 18.77
CA ARG A 167 5.40 13.91 18.59
C ARG A 167 5.92 15.12 17.81
N PRO A 168 5.78 16.36 18.32
CA PRO A 168 6.09 17.58 17.56
C PRO A 168 7.57 17.72 17.15
N ASN A 169 8.48 17.10 17.89
CA ASN A 169 9.93 17.18 17.66
C ASN A 169 10.46 16.04 16.78
N ASP A 170 9.59 15.16 16.27
CA ASP A 170 9.98 14.02 15.45
C ASP A 170 10.29 14.47 14.01
N ALA A 171 11.58 14.45 13.64
CA ALA A 171 12.04 14.91 12.34
C ALA A 171 11.68 13.95 11.20
N GLU A 172 11.69 12.65 11.46
CA GLU A 172 11.36 11.61 10.48
C GLU A 172 9.88 11.65 10.12
N LEU A 173 9.02 11.76 11.13
CA LEU A 173 7.58 11.95 10.91
C LEU A 173 7.28 13.22 10.10
N ARG A 174 7.98 14.32 10.40
CA ARG A 174 7.81 15.57 9.65
C ARG A 174 8.21 15.40 8.18
N GLN A 175 9.31 14.71 7.91
CA GLN A 175 9.76 14.43 6.55
C GLN A 175 8.76 13.55 5.80
N LEU A 176 8.24 12.50 6.43
CA LEU A 176 7.21 11.64 5.85
C LEU A 176 5.95 12.44 5.44
N ILE A 177 5.47 13.30 6.33
CA ILE A 177 4.30 14.16 6.08
C ILE A 177 4.55 15.10 4.89
N GLU A 178 5.70 15.76 4.84
CA GLU A 178 6.03 16.66 3.74
C GLU A 178 6.20 15.92 2.41
N ASP A 179 6.71 14.70 2.42
CA ASP A 179 6.83 13.89 1.22
C ASP A 179 5.47 13.48 0.64
N VAL A 180 4.54 13.00 1.47
CA VAL A 180 3.22 12.59 0.96
C VAL A 180 2.36 13.78 0.51
N LYS A 181 2.54 14.96 1.13
CA LYS A 181 1.87 16.22 0.71
C LYS A 181 2.36 16.78 -0.63
N LYS A 182 3.38 16.19 -1.25
CA LYS A 182 3.77 16.51 -2.64
C LYS A 182 2.70 16.04 -3.63
N ASP A 183 1.98 14.98 -3.31
CA ASP A 183 0.82 14.52 -4.07
C ASP A 183 -0.35 15.51 -3.91
N PRO A 184 -0.92 16.05 -5.00
CA PRO A 184 -2.00 17.03 -4.94
C PRO A 184 -3.29 16.50 -4.29
N ASP A 185 -3.62 15.23 -4.47
CA ASP A 185 -4.82 14.63 -3.88
C ASP A 185 -4.66 14.51 -2.37
N VAL A 186 -3.49 14.04 -1.93
CA VAL A 186 -3.16 13.92 -0.50
C VAL A 186 -3.13 15.29 0.17
N ARG A 187 -2.56 16.31 -0.50
CA ARG A 187 -2.57 17.68 0.00
C ARG A 187 -3.99 18.21 0.19
N HIS A 188 -4.86 17.97 -0.79
CA HIS A 188 -6.25 18.39 -0.70
C HIS A 188 -6.96 17.74 0.48
N VAL A 189 -6.83 16.41 0.66
CA VAL A 189 -7.37 15.71 1.83
C VAL A 189 -6.80 16.27 3.13
N TRP A 190 -5.51 16.62 3.16
CA TRP A 190 -4.89 17.24 4.33
C TRP A 190 -5.50 18.61 4.68
N GLU A 191 -5.90 19.40 3.70
CA GLU A 191 -6.49 20.73 3.91
C GLU A 191 -7.96 20.67 4.32
N THR A 192 -8.71 19.69 3.83
CA THR A 192 -10.15 19.55 4.11
C THR A 192 -10.44 18.72 5.36
N GLU A 193 -9.56 17.77 5.70
CA GLU A 193 -9.75 16.90 6.86
C GLU A 193 -9.31 17.61 8.15
N HIS A 194 -10.20 17.82 9.12
CA HIS A 194 -9.86 18.56 10.35
C HIS A 194 -9.73 17.65 11.58
N ASP A 195 -10.11 16.38 11.44
CA ASP A 195 -10.11 15.44 12.55
C ASP A 195 -8.76 14.74 12.77
N MET A 196 -8.66 14.06 13.91
CA MET A 196 -7.51 13.27 14.32
C MET A 196 -7.96 11.88 14.78
N GLY A 197 -7.26 10.84 14.34
CA GLY A 197 -7.56 9.42 14.62
C GLY A 197 -6.31 8.68 15.11
N GLU A 198 -6.48 7.64 15.93
CA GLU A 198 -5.34 6.94 16.55
C GLU A 198 -5.03 5.57 15.96
N THR A 199 -6.04 4.81 15.58
CA THR A 199 -5.88 3.42 15.16
C THR A 199 -6.76 3.13 13.93
N ARG A 200 -6.41 2.05 13.23
CA ARG A 200 -7.23 1.44 12.18
C ARG A 200 -7.70 0.02 12.56
N ASP A 201 -7.73 -0.28 13.85
CA ASP A 201 -8.02 -1.64 14.30
C ASP A 201 -9.48 -2.02 14.01
N GLY A 202 -9.70 -3.24 13.53
CA GLY A 202 -11.03 -3.77 13.18
C GLY A 202 -11.66 -3.12 11.95
N HIS A 203 -10.90 -2.37 11.14
CA HIS A 203 -11.45 -1.77 9.93
C HIS A 203 -11.79 -2.84 8.90
N VAL A 204 -13.06 -2.91 8.51
CA VAL A 204 -13.53 -3.70 7.37
C VAL A 204 -13.56 -2.80 6.14
N PHE A 205 -12.84 -3.19 5.09
CA PHE A 205 -12.79 -2.42 3.85
C PHE A 205 -12.55 -3.33 2.66
N ARG A 206 -12.84 -2.82 1.47
CA ARG A 206 -12.70 -3.57 0.22
C ARG A 206 -11.35 -3.32 -0.42
N MET A 207 -10.71 -4.40 -0.82
CA MET A 207 -9.48 -4.36 -1.58
C MET A 207 -9.57 -5.23 -2.83
N ASN A 208 -8.94 -4.77 -3.90
CA ASN A 208 -8.66 -5.59 -5.07
C ASN A 208 -7.27 -6.19 -4.90
N VAL A 209 -7.18 -7.51 -4.77
CA VAL A 209 -5.90 -8.18 -4.49
C VAL A 209 -5.33 -8.78 -5.77
N PRO A 210 -4.12 -8.38 -6.21
CA PRO A 210 -3.54 -8.85 -7.47
C PRO A 210 -3.39 -10.38 -7.57
N THR A 211 -3.04 -11.04 -6.46
CA THR A 211 -2.86 -12.50 -6.37
C THR A 211 -4.16 -13.30 -6.34
N LEU A 212 -5.29 -12.64 -6.10
CA LEU A 212 -6.63 -13.22 -6.16
C LEU A 212 -7.34 -12.74 -7.42
N ASP A 213 -6.63 -12.66 -8.54
CA ASP A 213 -7.20 -12.25 -9.83
C ASP A 213 -7.88 -10.86 -9.80
N TRP A 214 -7.38 -9.95 -8.94
CA TRP A 214 -7.99 -8.65 -8.67
C TRP A 214 -9.44 -8.73 -8.20
N GLU A 215 -9.84 -9.87 -7.61
CA GLU A 215 -11.11 -10.00 -6.95
C GLU A 215 -11.20 -8.97 -5.81
N THR A 216 -12.35 -8.29 -5.76
CA THR A 216 -12.66 -7.40 -4.66
C THR A 216 -13.05 -8.27 -3.47
N ILE A 217 -12.19 -8.31 -2.47
CA ILE A 217 -12.45 -8.99 -1.20
C ILE A 217 -12.70 -7.97 -0.09
N GLU A 218 -13.54 -8.34 0.87
CA GLU A 218 -13.64 -7.62 2.13
C GLU A 218 -12.56 -8.12 3.08
N VAL A 219 -11.65 -7.20 3.43
CA VAL A 219 -10.58 -7.45 4.37
C VAL A 219 -10.88 -6.78 5.70
N VAL A 220 -10.43 -7.42 6.77
CA VAL A 220 -10.44 -6.89 8.13
C VAL A 220 -8.99 -6.72 8.55
N SER A 221 -8.61 -5.50 8.90
CA SER A 221 -7.29 -5.17 9.44
C SER A 221 -7.30 -5.25 10.96
N HIS A 222 -6.54 -6.19 11.52
CA HIS A 222 -6.31 -6.32 12.96
C HIS A 222 -4.99 -5.67 13.33
N VAL A 223 -5.00 -4.67 14.20
CA VAL A 223 -3.82 -3.91 14.62
C VAL A 223 -3.54 -4.18 16.09
N LEU A 224 -2.47 -4.91 16.36
CA LEU A 224 -2.01 -5.26 17.70
C LEU A 224 -0.71 -4.53 18.04
N TYR A 225 -0.52 -4.19 19.31
CA TYR A 225 0.71 -3.58 19.83
C TYR A 225 1.46 -4.61 20.67
N PRO A 226 2.62 -5.12 20.21
CA PRO A 226 3.41 -6.04 21.01
C PRO A 226 3.84 -5.36 22.31
N ALA A 227 3.58 -5.99 23.46
CA ALA A 227 4.00 -5.44 24.75
C ALA A 227 5.53 -5.23 24.82
N SER A 228 6.29 -6.01 24.05
CA SER A 228 7.74 -5.90 23.96
C SER A 228 8.24 -4.76 23.06
N MET A 229 7.41 -4.31 22.13
CA MET A 229 7.67 -3.26 21.15
C MET A 229 6.44 -2.35 21.04
N PRO A 230 6.14 -1.56 22.08
CA PRO A 230 4.90 -0.80 22.22
C PRO A 230 4.71 0.28 21.13
N ASP A 231 5.82 0.74 20.54
CA ASP A 231 5.83 1.70 19.44
C ASP A 231 5.63 1.04 18.07
N CYS A 232 5.65 -0.29 18.01
CA CYS A 232 5.42 -1.06 16.79
C CYS A 232 3.97 -1.54 16.69
N ARG A 233 3.53 -1.77 15.45
CA ARG A 233 2.22 -2.34 15.12
C ARG A 233 2.43 -3.66 14.42
N PHE A 234 1.90 -4.72 15.03
CA PHE A 234 1.72 -6.01 14.39
C PHE A 234 0.34 -6.01 13.73
N VAL A 235 0.31 -6.16 12.41
CA VAL A 235 -0.91 -6.11 11.63
C VAL A 235 -1.15 -7.47 10.98
N VAL A 236 -2.38 -7.98 11.13
CA VAL A 236 -2.87 -9.18 10.45
C VAL A 236 -4.07 -8.80 9.61
N ILE A 237 -4.07 -9.22 8.35
CA ILE A 237 -5.18 -8.99 7.43
C ILE A 237 -5.90 -10.31 7.24
N THR A 238 -7.15 -10.36 7.70
CA THR A 238 -8.06 -11.49 7.41
C THR A 238 -9.08 -11.05 6.37
N TRP A 239 -9.70 -11.98 5.67
CA TRP A 239 -10.77 -11.69 4.71
C TRP A 239 -11.98 -12.55 5.00
N VAL A 240 -13.13 -12.13 4.46
CA VAL A 240 -14.34 -12.93 4.50
C VAL A 240 -14.69 -13.36 3.09
N GLU A 241 -14.82 -14.68 2.91
CA GLU A 241 -15.26 -15.30 1.67
C GLU A 241 -16.79 -15.18 1.59
N GLY A 242 -17.29 -14.12 0.97
CA GLY A 242 -18.74 -13.92 0.82
C GLY A 242 -19.10 -12.61 0.13
N HIS A 243 -20.10 -12.66 -0.75
CA HIS A 243 -20.69 -11.47 -1.35
C HIS A 243 -21.54 -10.75 -0.29
N GLY A 244 -20.90 -9.82 0.44
CA GLY A 244 -21.59 -8.98 1.42
C GLY A 244 -22.62 -8.06 0.74
N ASP A 245 -23.78 -7.94 1.37
CA ASP A 245 -24.86 -6.98 1.12
C ASP A 245 -24.31 -5.56 0.86
N GLU A 246 -24.86 -4.77 -0.08
CA GLU A 246 -24.37 -3.43 -0.44
C GLU A 246 -24.35 -2.44 0.75
N GLU A 247 -25.17 -2.68 1.77
CA GLU A 247 -25.28 -1.80 2.95
C GLU A 247 -24.45 -2.26 4.17
N ARG A 248 -24.06 -3.54 4.24
CA ARG A 248 -23.42 -4.12 5.44
C ARG A 248 -22.07 -4.75 5.15
N ASP A 249 -21.12 -4.52 6.05
CA ASP A 249 -19.80 -5.15 5.97
C ASP A 249 -19.85 -6.65 6.36
N ALA A 250 -18.76 -7.36 6.10
CA ALA A 250 -18.62 -8.78 6.40
C ALA A 250 -18.79 -9.15 7.90
N LEU A 251 -18.74 -8.19 8.81
CA LEU A 251 -18.98 -8.38 10.24
C LEU A 251 -20.42 -7.99 10.65
N GLY A 252 -21.27 -7.66 9.68
CA GLY A 252 -22.68 -7.28 9.87
C GLY A 252 -22.88 -5.82 10.30
N GLY A 253 -21.81 -5.02 10.33
CA GLY A 253 -21.80 -3.60 10.64
C GLY A 253 -22.22 -2.71 9.46
N VAL A 254 -22.34 -1.41 9.70
CA VAL A 254 -22.56 -0.42 8.64
C VAL A 254 -21.29 -0.34 7.79
N ARG A 255 -21.42 -0.57 6.47
CA ARG A 255 -20.25 -0.50 5.58
C ARG A 255 -19.58 0.87 5.67
N ASP A 256 -18.25 0.86 5.69
CA ASP A 256 -17.39 2.05 5.82
C ASP A 256 -17.64 2.88 7.08
N ALA A 257 -18.20 2.31 8.16
CA ALA A 257 -18.39 3.03 9.43
C ALA A 257 -17.09 3.65 9.97
N TRP A 258 -15.95 3.07 9.64
CA TRP A 258 -14.62 3.62 9.96
C TRP A 258 -14.31 4.94 9.24
N ALA A 259 -14.95 5.21 8.10
CA ALA A 259 -14.83 6.44 7.34
C ALA A 259 -15.84 7.51 7.79
N THR A 260 -16.99 7.11 8.34
CA THR A 260 -18.12 8.00 8.65
C THR A 260 -18.01 8.75 9.98
N MET A 261 -16.90 8.66 10.71
CA MET A 261 -16.61 9.64 11.78
C MET A 261 -16.15 10.95 11.13
N THR A 262 -17.17 11.74 10.78
CA THR A 262 -17.20 13.16 10.39
C THR A 262 -16.52 13.54 9.07
N ALA A 263 -17.27 13.40 7.98
CA ALA A 263 -17.17 14.32 6.85
C ALA A 263 -18.18 15.47 7.10
N ASN A 264 -17.72 16.71 7.08
CA ASN A 264 -18.59 17.88 7.12
C ASN A 264 -19.36 17.99 5.80
N ASP A 265 -20.56 18.55 5.81
CA ASP A 265 -21.51 18.71 4.68
C ASP A 265 -21.02 19.64 3.52
N GLU A 266 -19.72 19.82 3.33
CA GLU A 266 -19.16 20.52 2.16
C GLU A 266 -18.52 19.52 1.19
N ASP A 267 -19.27 19.15 0.15
CA ASP A 267 -19.07 19.69 -1.21
C ASP A 267 -19.58 18.73 -2.28
N VAL A 268 -20.46 19.26 -3.14
CA VAL A 268 -20.83 18.65 -4.43
C VAL A 268 -19.57 18.35 -5.27
N ALA A 269 -18.49 19.10 -5.09
CA ALA A 269 -17.19 18.86 -5.72
C ALA A 269 -16.48 17.59 -5.19
N THR A 270 -16.56 17.34 -3.88
CA THR A 270 -16.07 16.11 -3.24
C THR A 270 -16.87 14.91 -3.76
N ALA A 271 -18.21 15.01 -3.79
CA ALA A 271 -19.08 13.97 -4.34
C ALA A 271 -18.87 13.72 -5.85
N GLN A 272 -18.63 14.77 -6.64
CA GLN A 272 -18.31 14.67 -8.07
C GLN A 272 -16.93 14.04 -8.30
N ARG A 273 -15.95 14.34 -7.45
CA ARG A 273 -14.62 13.71 -7.50
C ARG A 273 -14.67 12.25 -7.07
N HIS A 274 -15.44 11.90 -6.03
CA HIS A 274 -15.71 10.49 -5.69
C HIS A 274 -16.46 9.77 -6.80
N ALA A 275 -17.36 10.45 -7.53
CA ALA A 275 -18.05 9.85 -8.66
C ALA A 275 -17.10 9.63 -9.86
N GLN A 276 -16.18 10.57 -10.13
CA GLN A 276 -15.15 10.44 -11.15
C GLN A 276 -14.11 9.37 -10.78
N ASN A 277 -13.71 9.30 -9.50
CA ASN A 277 -12.83 8.26 -8.98
C ASN A 277 -13.49 6.89 -9.09
N ARG A 278 -14.75 6.74 -8.66
CA ARG A 278 -15.53 5.50 -8.85
C ARG A 278 -15.65 5.10 -10.30
N ALA A 279 -15.91 6.04 -11.21
CA ALA A 279 -15.98 5.74 -12.64
C ALA A 279 -14.61 5.31 -13.23
N ALA A 280 -13.51 5.91 -12.77
CA ALA A 280 -12.15 5.52 -13.14
C ALA A 280 -11.78 4.14 -12.53
N GLU A 281 -12.20 3.87 -11.31
CA GLU A 281 -12.05 2.59 -10.62
C GLU A 281 -12.87 1.49 -11.30
N ASP A 282 -14.10 1.76 -11.76
CA ASP A 282 -14.95 0.83 -12.50
C ASP A 282 -14.38 0.52 -13.89
N ALA A 283 -13.84 1.52 -14.58
CA ALA A 283 -13.14 1.34 -15.85
C ALA A 283 -11.87 0.49 -15.67
N ALA A 284 -11.11 0.77 -14.62
CA ALA A 284 -9.89 0.04 -14.34
C ALA A 284 -10.17 -1.38 -13.78
N THR A 285 -11.26 -1.58 -13.04
CA THR A 285 -11.71 -2.90 -12.55
C THR A 285 -12.18 -3.79 -13.69
N ARG A 286 -12.90 -3.24 -14.68
CA ARG A 286 -13.25 -3.97 -15.92
C ARG A 286 -12.01 -4.41 -16.69
N TRP A 287 -11.08 -3.49 -16.95
CA TRP A 287 -9.80 -3.80 -17.57
C TRP A 287 -8.99 -4.86 -16.79
N ARG A 288 -9.02 -4.83 -15.46
CA ARG A 288 -8.30 -5.78 -14.59
C ARG A 288 -8.92 -7.18 -14.54
N ARG A 289 -10.25 -7.31 -14.57
CA ARG A 289 -10.93 -8.62 -14.69
C ARG A 289 -10.62 -9.30 -16.01
N GLU A 290 -10.55 -8.50 -17.08
CA GLU A 290 -10.06 -8.96 -18.39
C GLU A 290 -8.58 -9.38 -18.30
N ALA A 291 -7.72 -8.62 -17.61
CA ALA A 291 -6.31 -8.96 -17.37
C ALA A 291 -6.07 -10.21 -16.51
N ALA A 292 -6.93 -10.50 -15.54
CA ALA A 292 -6.79 -11.63 -14.62
C ALA A 292 -7.28 -12.96 -15.22
N THR A 293 -8.36 -12.94 -16.01
CA THR A 293 -8.77 -14.10 -16.82
C THR A 293 -7.68 -14.55 -17.77
N LEU A 294 -6.82 -13.63 -18.20
CA LEU A 294 -5.65 -13.92 -19.02
C LEU A 294 -4.51 -14.59 -18.21
N ALA A 295 -4.28 -14.21 -16.96
CA ALA A 295 -3.17 -14.70 -16.16
C ALA A 295 -3.35 -16.12 -15.57
N SER A 296 -4.54 -16.71 -15.67
CA SER A 296 -4.80 -18.07 -15.17
C SER A 296 -3.89 -19.09 -15.87
N ARG A 297 -3.13 -19.86 -15.08
CA ARG A 297 -2.23 -20.90 -15.59
C ARG A 297 -3.02 -22.15 -15.91
N MET A 298 -3.15 -22.46 -17.19
CA MET A 298 -3.76 -23.69 -17.70
C MET A 298 -2.67 -24.71 -18.04
N VAL A 299 -3.02 -25.99 -18.05
CA VAL A 299 -2.15 -27.07 -18.53
C VAL A 299 -2.84 -27.77 -19.70
N VAL A 300 -2.13 -27.94 -20.81
CA VAL A 300 -2.60 -28.61 -22.03
C VAL A 300 -1.62 -29.67 -22.48
N ALA A 301 -2.06 -30.60 -23.33
CA ALA A 301 -1.26 -31.76 -23.73
C ALA A 301 -0.29 -31.42 -24.87
N THR A 302 -0.60 -30.42 -25.70
CA THR A 302 0.20 -30.06 -26.88
C THR A 302 0.37 -28.56 -27.09
N ALA A 303 1.43 -28.18 -27.80
CA ALA A 303 1.64 -26.78 -28.21
C ALA A 303 0.55 -26.26 -29.17
N GLU A 304 -0.07 -27.14 -29.96
CA GLU A 304 -1.14 -26.78 -30.89
C GLU A 304 -2.43 -26.44 -30.13
N GLU A 305 -2.77 -27.22 -29.10
CA GLU A 305 -3.85 -26.89 -28.17
C GLU A 305 -3.61 -25.56 -27.46
N ALA A 306 -2.37 -25.29 -27.05
CA ALA A 306 -2.02 -24.01 -26.47
C ALA A 306 -2.25 -22.85 -27.46
N ALA A 307 -1.73 -22.97 -28.69
CA ALA A 307 -1.91 -21.95 -29.72
C ALA A 307 -3.38 -21.68 -30.05
N ALA A 308 -4.23 -22.72 -30.04
CA ALA A 308 -5.67 -22.58 -30.29
C ALA A 308 -6.40 -21.68 -29.27
N LEU A 309 -5.86 -21.54 -28.04
CA LEU A 309 -6.42 -20.65 -27.02
C LEU A 309 -6.34 -19.16 -27.41
N ALA A 310 -5.51 -18.79 -28.39
CA ALA A 310 -5.44 -17.45 -28.95
C ALA A 310 -6.70 -17.08 -29.78
N GLY A 311 -7.56 -18.05 -30.11
CA GLY A 311 -8.74 -17.85 -30.95
C GLY A 311 -8.45 -17.96 -32.44
N GLU A 312 -9.49 -17.81 -33.27
CA GLU A 312 -9.44 -18.07 -34.72
C GLU A 312 -8.42 -17.21 -35.47
N ASN A 313 -8.16 -15.98 -35.00
CA ASN A 313 -7.20 -15.04 -35.59
C ASN A 313 -5.82 -15.08 -34.90
N GLY A 314 -5.49 -16.17 -34.19
CA GLY A 314 -4.20 -16.34 -33.53
C GLY A 314 -3.02 -16.22 -34.51
N VAL A 315 -2.06 -15.36 -34.19
CA VAL A 315 -0.84 -15.14 -34.97
C VAL A 315 0.37 -15.72 -34.23
N PRO A 316 0.97 -16.83 -34.71
CA PRO A 316 2.17 -17.39 -34.11
C PRO A 316 3.35 -16.42 -34.17
N LEU A 317 4.17 -16.39 -33.12
CA LEU A 317 5.36 -15.54 -33.01
C LEU A 317 6.64 -16.38 -32.91
N PRO A 318 7.01 -17.15 -33.94
CA PRO A 318 8.09 -18.14 -33.86
C PRO A 318 9.49 -17.54 -33.68
N ALA A 319 9.77 -16.34 -34.20
CA ALA A 319 11.07 -15.70 -34.02
C ALA A 319 11.24 -15.19 -32.58
N ILE A 320 10.21 -14.58 -32.01
CA ILE A 320 10.19 -14.15 -30.61
C ILE A 320 10.23 -15.36 -29.68
N SER A 321 9.44 -16.40 -29.97
CA SER A 321 9.42 -17.66 -29.21
C SER A 321 10.83 -18.22 -28.99
N ARG A 322 11.59 -18.40 -30.08
CA ARG A 322 12.99 -18.89 -30.02
C ARG A 322 13.94 -17.99 -29.24
N ASN A 323 13.73 -16.66 -29.30
CA ASN A 323 14.58 -15.70 -28.59
C ASN A 323 14.28 -15.66 -27.09
N VAL A 324 13.05 -16.01 -26.70
CA VAL A 324 12.60 -16.03 -25.31
C VAL A 324 12.99 -17.34 -24.62
N GLY A 325 12.90 -18.48 -25.32
CA GLY A 325 13.35 -19.77 -24.80
C GLY A 325 13.13 -20.92 -25.79
N PRO A 326 13.93 -22.01 -25.71
CA PRO A 326 13.82 -23.13 -26.64
C PRO A 326 12.48 -23.89 -26.51
N ASP A 327 11.91 -23.92 -25.31
CA ASP A 327 10.68 -24.66 -24.98
C ASP A 327 9.44 -23.74 -24.91
N VAL A 328 9.55 -22.51 -25.43
CA VAL A 328 8.51 -21.47 -25.34
C VAL A 328 7.84 -21.28 -26.69
N HIS A 329 6.51 -21.36 -26.73
CA HIS A 329 5.69 -21.08 -27.91
C HIS A 329 4.73 -19.93 -27.61
N LEU A 330 4.82 -18.86 -28.41
CA LEU A 330 4.02 -17.65 -28.24
C LEU A 330 3.05 -17.48 -29.41
N THR A 331 1.79 -17.20 -29.10
CA THR A 331 0.75 -16.90 -30.09
C THR A 331 0.02 -15.62 -29.70
N LEU A 332 0.09 -14.58 -30.53
CA LEU A 332 -0.66 -13.34 -30.35
C LEU A 332 -2.13 -13.57 -30.70
N SER A 333 -3.03 -13.10 -29.85
CA SER A 333 -4.45 -12.98 -30.10
C SER A 333 -4.76 -11.50 -30.39
N PRO A 334 -4.89 -11.08 -31.66
CA PRO A 334 -5.16 -9.68 -32.02
C PRO A 334 -6.47 -9.16 -31.43
N ASP A 335 -7.52 -9.99 -31.45
CA ASP A 335 -8.87 -9.60 -31.01
C ASP A 335 -8.92 -9.35 -29.51
N LYS A 336 -8.34 -10.26 -28.73
CA LYS A 336 -8.23 -10.12 -27.25
C LYS A 336 -7.06 -9.22 -26.82
N ARG A 337 -6.21 -8.77 -27.76
CA ARG A 337 -4.98 -7.98 -27.54
C ARG A 337 -4.02 -8.59 -26.52
N THR A 338 -3.85 -9.91 -26.56
CA THR A 338 -3.08 -10.69 -25.56
C THR A 338 -2.20 -11.73 -26.22
N VAL A 339 -1.26 -12.29 -25.50
CA VAL A 339 -0.36 -13.33 -26.02
C VAL A 339 -0.51 -14.58 -25.19
N VAL A 340 -0.83 -15.70 -25.83
CA VAL A 340 -0.72 -17.02 -25.22
C VAL A 340 0.76 -17.36 -25.10
N TRP A 341 1.23 -17.53 -23.87
CA TRP A 341 2.57 -17.96 -23.52
C TRP A 341 2.53 -19.41 -23.09
N ALA A 342 2.95 -20.32 -23.97
CA ALA A 342 3.03 -21.73 -23.70
C ALA A 342 4.49 -22.12 -23.43
N THR A 343 4.75 -22.88 -22.37
CA THR A 343 6.08 -23.45 -22.07
C THR A 343 5.96 -24.93 -21.84
N GLU A 344 6.79 -25.74 -22.49
CA GLU A 344 6.86 -27.18 -22.20
C GLU A 344 7.61 -27.40 -20.88
N GLU A 345 6.96 -28.01 -19.89
CA GLU A 345 7.59 -28.30 -18.60
C GLU A 345 8.18 -29.70 -18.56
N THR A 346 7.44 -30.63 -19.15
CA THR A 346 7.84 -32.02 -19.38
C THR A 346 7.20 -32.47 -20.69
N THR A 347 7.74 -33.52 -21.32
CA THR A 347 7.24 -33.99 -22.61
C THR A 347 5.74 -34.25 -22.58
N GLY A 348 4.98 -33.51 -23.39
CA GLY A 348 3.51 -33.62 -23.45
C GLY A 348 2.75 -32.91 -22.32
N CYS A 349 3.42 -32.01 -21.59
CA CYS A 349 2.81 -31.17 -20.56
C CYS A 349 3.23 -29.71 -20.78
N TRP A 350 2.29 -28.90 -21.26
CA TRP A 350 2.51 -27.50 -21.58
C TRP A 350 1.76 -26.62 -20.59
N SER A 351 2.48 -25.77 -19.87
CA SER A 351 1.85 -24.71 -19.10
C SER A 351 1.57 -23.52 -19.99
N VAL A 352 0.35 -23.01 -19.87
CA VAL A 352 -0.15 -21.91 -20.67
C VAL A 352 -0.56 -20.77 -19.76
N THR A 353 -0.12 -19.57 -20.10
CA THR A 353 -0.53 -18.34 -19.42
C THR A 353 -0.81 -17.31 -20.49
N HIS A 354 -1.91 -16.56 -20.41
CA HIS A 354 -2.06 -15.40 -21.28
C HIS A 354 -1.43 -14.18 -20.61
N VAL A 355 -0.61 -13.48 -21.38
CA VAL A 355 0.11 -12.30 -20.91
C VAL A 355 -0.17 -11.11 -21.81
N SER A 356 0.06 -9.91 -21.29
CA SER A 356 -0.03 -8.71 -22.12
C SER A 356 1.08 -8.70 -23.18
N PRO A 357 0.87 -8.05 -24.34
CA PRO A 357 1.94 -7.86 -25.33
C PRO A 357 3.17 -7.16 -24.74
N SER A 358 2.98 -6.19 -23.83
CA SER A 358 4.06 -5.49 -23.11
C SER A 358 4.95 -6.43 -22.29
N THR A 359 4.38 -7.46 -21.67
CA THR A 359 5.11 -8.48 -20.90
C THR A 359 6.06 -9.25 -21.80
N VAL A 360 5.62 -9.59 -23.02
CA VAL A 360 6.46 -10.27 -24.00
C VAL A 360 7.57 -9.34 -24.48
N ILE A 361 7.23 -8.10 -24.87
CA ILE A 361 8.21 -7.09 -25.33
C ILE A 361 9.35 -6.92 -24.33
N ALA A 362 9.04 -6.87 -23.02
CA ALA A 362 10.03 -6.70 -21.97
C ALA A 362 11.00 -7.88 -21.81
N ARG A 363 10.60 -9.09 -22.23
CA ARG A 363 11.39 -10.33 -22.10
C ARG A 363 12.22 -10.66 -23.33
N VAL A 364 11.98 -10.01 -24.47
CA VAL A 364 12.81 -10.22 -25.67
C VAL A 364 14.15 -9.51 -25.53
N PRO A 365 15.28 -10.22 -25.68
CA PRO A 365 16.59 -9.59 -25.65
C PRO A 365 16.71 -8.53 -26.75
N ARG A 366 17.04 -7.28 -26.40
CA ARG A 366 17.01 -6.15 -27.36
C ARG A 366 17.90 -6.36 -28.60
N HIS A 367 19.01 -7.07 -28.44
CA HIS A 367 19.97 -7.35 -29.52
C HIS A 367 19.48 -8.39 -30.53
N THR A 368 18.39 -9.12 -30.24
CA THR A 368 17.82 -10.13 -31.14
C THR A 368 16.67 -9.59 -31.99
N ILE A 369 16.29 -8.33 -31.81
CA ILE A 369 15.17 -7.69 -32.50
C ILE A 369 15.60 -7.23 -33.90
N GLU A 370 15.80 -8.20 -34.78
CA GLU A 370 16.19 -7.99 -36.18
C GLU A 370 15.39 -8.93 -37.10
N GLY A 371 15.36 -8.64 -38.41
CA GLY A 371 14.72 -9.49 -39.42
C GLY A 371 13.28 -9.88 -39.06
N ALA A 372 13.01 -11.19 -38.98
CA ALA A 372 11.69 -11.73 -38.65
C ALA A 372 11.22 -11.34 -37.23
N CYS A 373 12.13 -11.25 -36.25
CA CYS A 373 11.80 -10.85 -34.88
C CYS A 373 11.32 -9.40 -34.83
N LEU A 374 11.87 -8.52 -35.68
CA LEU A 374 11.42 -7.13 -35.77
C LEU A 374 9.99 -7.01 -36.31
N LEU A 375 9.61 -7.86 -37.27
CA LEU A 375 8.24 -7.88 -37.82
C LEU A 375 7.23 -8.33 -36.76
N GLU A 376 7.53 -9.40 -36.03
CA GLU A 376 6.72 -9.88 -34.90
C GLU A 376 6.65 -8.84 -33.77
N MET A 377 7.78 -8.17 -33.47
CA MET A 377 7.84 -7.13 -32.44
C MET A 377 6.95 -5.93 -32.80
N ARG A 378 6.86 -5.55 -34.07
CA ARG A 378 5.94 -4.49 -34.53
C ARG A 378 4.48 -4.85 -34.26
N GLN A 379 4.10 -6.11 -34.47
CA GLN A 379 2.74 -6.59 -34.17
C GLN A 379 2.46 -6.53 -32.67
N LEU A 380 3.39 -6.99 -31.83
CA LEU A 380 3.25 -6.90 -30.37
C LEU A 380 3.16 -5.45 -29.87
N VAL A 381 4.03 -4.57 -30.36
CA VAL A 381 4.01 -3.14 -29.98
C VAL A 381 2.70 -2.51 -30.41
N SER A 382 2.19 -2.82 -31.60
CA SER A 382 0.87 -2.34 -32.05
C SER A 382 -0.26 -2.86 -31.16
N ALA A 383 -0.19 -4.12 -30.72
CA ALA A 383 -1.16 -4.70 -29.80
C ALA A 383 -1.09 -4.09 -28.39
N ALA A 384 0.09 -3.64 -27.96
CA ALA A 384 0.32 -3.01 -26.66
C ALA A 384 -0.19 -1.56 -26.55
N LEU A 385 -0.38 -0.86 -27.67
CA LEU A 385 -0.80 0.54 -27.69
C LEU A 385 -2.32 0.69 -27.43
N PRO A 386 -2.84 1.87 -27.09
CA PRO A 386 -4.28 2.14 -27.11
C PRO A 386 -4.94 1.74 -28.44
N ALA A 387 -6.19 1.28 -28.41
CA ALA A 387 -6.93 0.93 -29.62
C ALA A 387 -7.32 2.18 -30.44
N ASP A 388 -7.53 3.31 -29.76
CA ASP A 388 -7.77 4.61 -30.41
C ASP A 388 -6.48 5.13 -31.08
N PRO A 389 -6.50 5.43 -32.40
CA PRO A 389 -5.31 5.89 -33.13
C PRO A 389 -4.71 7.20 -32.61
N SER A 390 -5.53 8.10 -32.09
CA SER A 390 -5.06 9.40 -31.57
C SER A 390 -4.33 9.20 -30.24
N ALA A 391 -4.91 8.42 -29.33
CA ALA A 391 -4.29 8.03 -28.07
C ALA A 391 -3.01 7.21 -28.30
N ALA A 392 -2.99 6.32 -29.29
CA ALA A 392 -1.81 5.56 -29.66
C ALA A 392 -0.67 6.48 -30.15
N THR A 393 -0.99 7.46 -30.99
CA THR A 393 -0.01 8.44 -31.49
C THR A 393 0.61 9.25 -30.35
N VAL A 394 -0.23 9.74 -29.42
CA VAL A 394 0.25 10.47 -28.24
C VAL A 394 1.15 9.58 -27.38
N ARG A 395 0.76 8.32 -27.14
CA ARG A 395 1.56 7.39 -26.34
C ARG A 395 2.90 7.06 -26.98
N ILE A 396 2.95 6.87 -28.30
CA ILE A 396 4.20 6.69 -29.04
C ILE A 396 5.10 7.92 -28.86
N GLY A 397 4.56 9.12 -29.02
CA GLY A 397 5.31 10.37 -28.84
C GLY A 397 5.94 10.49 -27.45
N GLN A 398 5.19 10.15 -26.40
CA GLN A 398 5.70 10.12 -25.02
C GLN A 398 6.84 9.11 -24.84
N LEU A 399 6.66 7.89 -25.32
CA LEU A 399 7.67 6.84 -25.22
C LEU A 399 8.97 7.21 -25.97
N LEU A 400 8.86 7.86 -27.12
CA LEU A 400 10.03 8.35 -27.86
C LEU A 400 10.76 9.45 -27.06
N ALA A 401 10.04 10.40 -26.49
CA ALA A 401 10.62 11.46 -25.68
C ALA A 401 11.34 10.94 -24.41
N GLU A 402 10.76 9.92 -23.75
CA GLU A 402 11.40 9.22 -22.62
C GLU A 402 12.73 8.58 -23.06
N ARG A 403 12.73 7.82 -24.16
CA ARG A 403 13.93 7.16 -24.68
C ARG A 403 14.99 8.16 -25.15
N ASP A 404 14.59 9.28 -25.75
CA ASP A 404 15.51 10.34 -26.16
C ASP A 404 16.20 10.98 -24.95
N THR A 405 15.48 11.14 -23.85
CA THR A 405 16.03 11.64 -22.59
C THR A 405 17.04 10.67 -22.00
N GLU A 406 16.71 9.38 -21.91
CA GLU A 406 17.62 8.32 -21.47
C GLU A 406 18.89 8.26 -22.33
N GLN A 407 18.73 8.30 -23.66
CA GLN A 407 19.86 8.32 -24.59
C GLN A 407 20.75 9.55 -24.39
N ARG A 408 20.17 10.72 -24.13
CA ARG A 408 20.93 11.95 -23.88
C ARG A 408 21.80 11.81 -22.64
N VAL A 409 21.22 11.34 -21.53
CA VAL A 409 21.96 11.09 -20.29
C VAL A 409 23.10 10.11 -20.51
N LEU A 410 22.85 8.99 -21.21
CA LEU A 410 23.89 8.00 -21.52
C LEU A 410 25.01 8.58 -22.41
N ARG A 411 24.68 9.40 -23.40
CA ARG A 411 25.69 10.09 -24.24
C ARG A 411 26.52 11.07 -23.43
N ASP A 412 25.91 11.82 -22.51
CA ASP A 412 26.62 12.76 -21.65
C ASP A 412 27.60 12.03 -20.72
N VAL A 413 27.15 10.95 -20.08
CA VAL A 413 28.01 10.09 -19.25
C VAL A 413 29.14 9.47 -20.07
N LEU A 414 28.85 8.97 -21.28
CA LEU A 414 29.87 8.41 -22.18
C LEU A 414 30.94 9.45 -22.53
N GLN A 415 30.54 10.69 -22.84
CA GLN A 415 31.48 11.77 -23.11
C GLN A 415 32.33 12.12 -21.90
N GLN A 416 31.77 12.11 -20.69
CA GLN A 416 32.53 12.34 -19.45
C GLN A 416 33.56 11.23 -19.22
N VAL A 417 33.18 9.97 -19.38
CA VAL A 417 34.09 8.82 -19.26
C VAL A 417 35.21 8.89 -20.30
N GLN A 418 34.89 9.23 -21.55
CA GLN A 418 35.88 9.39 -22.62
C GLN A 418 36.85 10.55 -22.36
N LYS A 419 36.37 11.68 -21.81
CA LYS A 419 37.23 12.80 -21.39
C LYS A 419 38.12 12.43 -20.20
N GLY A 420 37.59 11.76 -19.17
CA GLY A 420 38.36 11.29 -18.02
C GLY A 420 39.45 10.25 -18.39
N ASN A 421 39.19 9.43 -19.40
CA ASN A 421 40.18 8.50 -19.97
C ASN A 421 41.23 9.22 -20.83
N ALA A 422 40.89 10.33 -21.50
CA ALA A 422 41.84 11.14 -22.26
C ALA A 422 42.80 11.94 -21.37
N GLU A 423 42.39 12.30 -20.14
CA GLU A 423 43.24 13.00 -19.16
C GLU A 423 44.17 12.06 -18.37
N SER A 424 43.96 10.73 -18.43
CA SER A 424 44.68 9.72 -17.65
C SER A 424 45.89 9.00 -18.30
N PRO A 425 46.67 9.58 -19.23
CA PRO A 425 48.05 9.09 -19.46
C PRO A 425 49.16 10.06 -19.07
N LYS A 426 48.88 11.32 -18.69
CA LYS A 426 49.95 12.32 -18.42
C LYS A 426 50.37 12.49 -16.96
N SER A 427 49.70 11.84 -16.00
CA SER A 427 50.02 11.96 -14.56
C SER A 427 50.80 10.76 -13.98
N ARG A 428 51.33 9.86 -14.82
CA ARG A 428 52.13 8.69 -14.36
C ARG A 428 53.62 8.72 -14.73
N MET A 429 54.11 9.83 -15.28
CA MET A 429 55.55 10.04 -15.51
C MET A 429 55.98 11.45 -15.07
N ALA A 430 55.95 11.68 -13.77
CA ALA A 430 56.73 12.71 -13.09
C ALA A 430 56.97 12.23 -11.64
N GLY A 431 57.76 11.16 -11.53
CA GLY A 431 58.32 10.61 -10.31
C GLY A 431 59.75 10.22 -10.60
#